data_AF-A0A7Z0MN73-F1
#
_entry.id   AF-A0A7Z0MN73-F1
#
_cell.length_a   1.000
_cell.length_b   1.000
_cell.length_c   1.000
_cell.angle_alpha   90.00
_cell.angle_beta   90.00
_cell.angle_gamma   90.00
#
_symmetry.space_group_name_H-M   'P 1'
#
loop_
_entity.id
_entity.type
_entity.pdbx_description
1 polymer ?
#
loop_
_entity_poly.entity_id
_entity_poly.type
_entity_poly.pdbx_seq_one_letter_code
_entity_poly.pdbx_strand_id
1 'polypeptide(L)' 'MSHPLRLKILCVLGTEAISVQDIVEKVGTSQSNISQHLAILREKDILNFKKDANRVFYYIDDPRMRSS' A
#
# COMPACT_ATOMS: atom_id res chain seq x y z
N MET A 1 -2.88 -12.61 13.19
CA MET A 1 -1.42 -12.68 12.99
C MET A 1 -0.96 -11.48 12.17
N SER A 2 -0.27 -10.51 12.78
CA SER A 2 0.35 -9.39 12.08
C SER A 2 1.53 -9.94 11.26
N HIS A 3 1.57 -9.66 9.95
CA HIS A 3 2.68 -10.14 9.10
C HIS A 3 3.72 -9.01 9.01
N PRO A 4 5.00 -9.24 9.34
CA PRO A 4 6.03 -8.19 9.33
C PRO A 4 6.07 -7.40 8.02
N LEU A 5 5.82 -8.08 6.90
CA LEU A 5 5.79 -7.45 5.58
C LEU A 5 4.65 -6.43 5.41
N ARG A 6 3.47 -6.68 5.97
CA ARG A 6 2.36 -5.73 5.92
C ARG A 6 2.65 -4.48 6.74
N LEU A 7 3.30 -4.64 7.90
CA LEU A 7 3.76 -3.50 8.70
C LEU A 7 4.80 -2.68 7.93
N LYS A 8 5.74 -3.35 7.25
CA LYS A 8 6.73 -2.66 6.40
C LYS A 8 6.08 -1.92 5.24
N ILE A 9 5.07 -2.51 4.58
CA ILE A 9 4.29 -1.84 3.52
C ILE A 9 3.60 -0.59 4.07
N LEU A 10 2.91 -0.69 5.22
CA LEU A 10 2.24 0.46 5.86
C LEU A 10 3.24 1.56 6.23
N CYS A 11 4.41 1.18 6.76
CA CYS A 11 5.48 2.12 7.08
C CYS A 11 6.04 2.82 5.83
N VAL A 12 6.20 2.07 4.73
CA VAL A 12 6.63 2.63 3.45
C VAL A 12 5.61 3.63 2.92
N LEU A 13 4.31 3.31 2.96
CA LEU A 13 3.25 4.19 2.48
C LEU A 13 3.16 5.49 3.29
N GLY A 14 3.32 5.41 4.61
CA GLY A 14 3.27 6.59 5.47
C GLY A 14 2.02 7.44 5.21
N THR A 15 2.21 8.72 4.89
CA THR A 15 1.13 9.67 4.55
C THR A 15 1.01 9.95 3.05
N GLU A 16 1.78 9.28 2.20
CA GLU A 16 1.84 9.57 0.76
C GLU A 16 1.35 8.40 -0.08
N ALA A 17 0.95 8.69 -1.32
CA ALA A 17 0.57 7.66 -2.29
C ALA A 17 1.82 7.18 -3.05
N ILE A 18 2.14 5.89 -2.95
CA ILE A 18 3.37 5.31 -3.52
C ILE A 18 3.03 4.26 -4.57
N SER A 19 3.81 4.22 -5.66
CA SER A 19 3.57 3.25 -6.73
C SER A 19 3.92 1.83 -6.30
N VAL A 20 3.27 0.83 -6.90
CA VAL A 20 3.58 -0.59 -6.63
C VAL A 20 5.07 -0.90 -6.87
N GLN A 21 5.66 -0.28 -7.89
CA GLN A 21 7.08 -0.44 -8.23
C GLN A 21 7.98 0.06 -7.09
N ASP A 22 7.71 1.26 -6.57
CA ASP A 22 8.50 1.83 -5.48
C ASP A 22 8.31 1.05 -4.16
N ILE A 23 7.11 0.50 -3.93
CA ILE A 23 6.85 -0.39 -2.77
C ILE A 23 7.72 -1.64 -2.89
N VAL A 24 7.76 -2.27 -4.07
CA VAL A 24 8.60 -3.45 -4.34
C VAL A 24 10.07 -3.16 -4.02
N GLU A 25 10.59 -2.03 -4.50
CA GLU A 25 11.97 -1.61 -4.29
C GLU A 25 12.29 -1.33 -2.81
N LYS A 26 11.43 -0.57 -2.11
CA LYS A 26 11.63 -0.23 -0.69
C LYS A 26 11.45 -1.43 0.24
N VAL A 27 10.53 -2.32 -0.09
CA VAL A 27 10.23 -3.50 0.72
C VAL A 27 11.24 -4.62 0.48
N GLY A 28 11.74 -4.76 -0.75
CA GLY A 28 12.80 -5.71 -1.13
C GLY A 28 12.28 -7.13 -1.37
N THR A 29 11.13 -7.28 -2.03
CA THR A 29 10.52 -8.59 -2.35
C THR A 29 9.85 -8.56 -3.72
N SER A 30 9.42 -9.71 -4.25
CA SER A 30 8.74 -9.78 -5.54
C SER A 30 7.42 -8.99 -5.59
N GLN A 31 7.09 -8.50 -6.80
CA GLN A 31 5.83 -7.82 -7.08
C GLN A 31 4.60 -8.68 -6.78
N SER A 32 4.65 -9.99 -7.05
CA SER A 32 3.54 -10.90 -6.74
C SER A 32 3.26 -10.97 -5.23
N ASN A 33 4.32 -11.03 -4.41
CA ASN A 33 4.20 -11.04 -2.96
C ASN A 33 3.64 -9.71 -2.43
N ILE A 34 4.12 -8.57 -2.98
CA ILE A 34 3.56 -7.24 -2.66
C ILE A 34 2.09 -7.18 -3.04
N SER A 35 1.72 -7.61 -4.25
CA SER A 35 0.34 -7.53 -4.76
C SER A 35 -0.63 -8.33 -3.89
N GLN A 36 -0.23 -9.52 -3.43
CA GLN A 36 -1.03 -10.32 -2.49
C GLN A 36 -1.24 -9.59 -1.16
N HIS A 37 -0.20 -9.01 -0.59
CA HIS A 37 -0.34 -8.25 0.66
C HIS A 37 -1.16 -6.97 0.50
N LEU A 38 -1.02 -6.25 -0.61
CA LEU A 38 -1.82 -5.08 -0.93
C LEU A 38 -3.31 -5.45 -1.09
N ALA A 39 -3.61 -6.58 -1.73
CA ALA A 39 -4.99 -7.09 -1.83
C ALA A 39 -5.59 -7.35 -0.44
N ILE A 40 -4.87 -8.07 0.43
CA ILE A 40 -5.32 -8.37 1.81
C ILE A 40 -5.54 -7.08 2.62
N LEU A 41 -4.70 -6.06 2.45
CA LEU A 41 -4.85 -4.80 3.16
C LEU A 41 -6.02 -3.96 2.62
N ARG A 42 -6.29 -4.01 1.31
CA ARG A 42 -7.48 -3.40 0.71
C ARG A 42 -8.77 -4.08 1.12
N GLU A 43 -8.80 -5.41 1.17
CA GLU A 43 -9.96 -6.18 1.66
C GLU A 43 -10.32 -5.88 3.12
N LYS A 44 -9.38 -5.27 3.87
CA LYS A 44 -9.57 -4.84 5.26
C LYS A 44 -9.86 -3.34 5.38
N ASP A 45 -10.07 -2.65 4.26
CA ASP A 45 -10.29 -1.20 4.18
C ASP A 45 -9.14 -0.38 4.82
N ILE A 46 -7.91 -0.94 4.87
CA ILE A 46 -6.74 -0.24 5.42
C ILE A 46 -6.06 0.60 4.33
N LEU A 47 -6.10 0.13 3.09
CA LEU A 47 -5.48 0.79 1.95
C LEU A 47 -6.52 1.07 0.87
N ASN A 48 -6.25 2.13 0.12
CA ASN A 48 -6.93 2.41 -1.13
C ASN A 48 -5.89 2.68 -2.22
N PHE A 49 -6.35 2.81 -3.46
CA PHE A 49 -5.47 3.01 -4.59
C PHE A 49 -6.04 4.04 -5.56
N LYS A 50 -5.14 4.69 -6.29
CA LYS A 50 -5.49 5.52 -7.44
C LYS A 50 -4.67 5.07 -8.65
N LYS A 51 -5.28 5.11 -9.82
CA LYS A 51 -4.59 4.89 -11.08
C LYS A 51 -4.30 6.24 -11.71
N ASP A 52 -3.04 6.47 -12.06
CA ASP A 52 -2.60 7.66 -12.79
C ASP A 52 -1.83 7.21 -14.03
N ALA A 53 -2.43 7.47 -15.19
CA ALA A 53 -2.04 6.91 -16.49
C ALA A 53 -1.83 5.38 -16.42
N ASN A 54 -0.58 4.94 -16.54
CA ASN A 54 -0.19 3.54 -16.54
C ASN A 54 0.37 3.05 -15.20
N ARG A 55 0.31 3.88 -14.14
CA ARG A 55 0.83 3.57 -12.81
C ARG A 55 -0.30 3.46 -11.79
N VAL A 56 -0.15 2.53 -10.86
CA VAL A 56 -1.07 2.34 -9.72
C VAL A 56 -0.34 2.75 -8.46
N PHE A 57 -0.96 3.66 -7.72
CA PHE A 57 -0.45 4.18 -6.46
C PHE A 57 -1.35 3.72 -5.32
N TYR A 58 -0.76 3.22 -4.25
CA TYR A 58 -1.45 2.83 -3.02
C TYR A 58 -1.23 3.89 -1.94
N TYR A 59 -2.21 4.09 -1.07
CA TYR A 59 -2.14 4.98 0.08
C TYR A 59 -2.96 4.42 1.23
N ILE A 60 -2.65 4.85 2.46
CA ILE A 60 -3.42 4.49 3.65
C ILE A 60 -4.78 5.16 3.59
N ASP A 61 -5.84 4.38 3.67
CA ASP A 61 -7.20 4.89 3.75
C ASP A 61 -7.53 5.15 5.22
N ASP A 62 -7.07 6.28 5.76
CA ASP A 62 -7.49 6.71 7.10
C ASP A 62 -8.73 7.61 6.98
N PRO A 63 -9.91 7.17 7.45
CA PRO A 63 -11.13 7.98 7.44
C PRO A 63 -10.95 9.31 8.18
N ARG A 64 -10.01 9.40 9.14
CA ARG A 64 -9.73 10.63 9.90
C ARG A 64 -8.96 11.67 9.09
N MET A 65 -8.31 11.29 7.99
CA MET A 65 -7.67 12.22 7.07
C MET A 65 -8.62 12.76 5.99
N ARG A 66 -9.84 12.22 5.88
CA ARG A 66 -10.85 12.65 4.88
C ARG A 66 -11.69 13.87 5.33
N SER A 67 -11.43 14.44 6.50
CA SER A 67 -12.09 15.64 7.02
C SER A 67 -11.16 16.86 6.96
N SER A 68 -11.26 17.64 5.88
CA SER A 68 -10.88 19.06 5.80
C SER A 68 -11.72 19.75 4.75
#